data_AF-A0A256LKF8-F1
#
_entry.id   AF-A0A256LKF8-F1
#
_cell.length_a   1.000
_cell.length_b   1.000
_cell.length_c   1.000
_cell.angle_alpha   90.00
_cell.angle_beta   90.00
_cell.angle_gamma   90.00
#
_symmetry.space_group_name_H-M   'P 1'
#
loop_
_entity.id
_entity.type
_entity.pdbx_description
1 polymer ?
#
loop_
_entity_poly.entity_id
_entity_poly.type
_entity_poly.pdbx_seq_one_letter_code
_entity_poly.pdbx_strand_id
1 'polypeptide(L)'
;MLNYSQDNENTHISNINHYLQLMKMSYKEAVNELQGREECQYDYFNRQSFKNLARKNFKSINKKDRMPNYNKNRSKYSEGLVLHHVYEIKFKNLSYLKSIRNHPDFMYQQKENLVYCNLLEHLILHGLIAKETKNKLGIGGYKSIPAQIEDLYSKEKNNKLNNQEKILLGAIGLEYQEYKILLAKANKLLNDG
;
A
#
# COMPACT_ATOMS: atom_id res chain seq x y z
N MET A 1 -8.07 27.31 27.73
CA MET A 1 -8.46 25.91 27.41
C MET A 1 -8.72 25.87 25.92
N LEU A 2 -7.76 25.39 25.13
CA LEU A 2 -7.90 25.27 23.68
C LEU A 2 -8.70 23.99 23.35
N ASN A 3 -9.51 24.09 22.29
CA ASN A 3 -10.58 23.17 21.90
C ASN A 3 -10.09 21.79 21.41
N TYR A 4 -9.56 20.97 22.30
CA TYR A 4 -9.10 19.60 22.01
C TYR A 4 -10.15 18.75 21.26
N SER A 5 -11.43 18.91 21.57
CA SER A 5 -12.53 18.19 20.91
C SER A 5 -12.78 18.67 19.48
N GLN A 6 -12.59 19.97 19.20
CA GLN A 6 -12.85 20.56 17.89
C GLN A 6 -11.68 20.30 16.93
N ASP A 7 -10.45 20.28 17.44
CA ASP A 7 -9.25 19.94 16.67
C ASP A 7 -9.25 18.46 16.23
N ASN A 8 -9.74 17.57 17.09
CA ASN A 8 -9.88 16.15 16.75
C ASN A 8 -10.96 15.95 15.66
N GLU A 9 -12.15 16.53 15.83
CA GLU A 9 -13.24 16.45 14.85
C GLU A 9 -12.82 16.99 13.46
N ASN A 10 -12.11 18.13 13.43
CA ASN A 10 -11.57 18.69 12.20
C ASN A 10 -10.55 17.75 11.51
N THR A 11 -9.74 17.04 12.29
CA THR A 11 -8.77 16.05 11.79
C THR A 11 -9.47 14.84 11.17
N HIS A 12 -10.49 14.30 11.83
CA HIS A 12 -11.29 13.20 11.31
C HIS A 12 -12.00 13.56 9.99
N ILE A 13 -12.63 14.75 9.92
CA ILE A 13 -13.26 15.26 8.71
C ILE A 13 -12.23 15.40 7.57
N SER A 14 -11.06 15.94 7.87
CA SER A 14 -9.97 16.07 6.89
C SER A 14 -9.52 14.70 6.36
N ASN A 15 -9.34 13.71 7.24
CA ASN A 15 -8.96 12.35 6.86
C ASN A 15 -10.02 11.67 5.99
N ILE A 16 -11.31 11.77 6.35
CA ILE A 16 -12.41 11.24 5.54
C ILE A 16 -12.40 11.86 4.13
N ASN A 17 -12.26 13.19 4.05
CA ASN A 17 -12.25 13.90 2.77
C ASN A 17 -11.07 13.48 1.89
N HIS A 18 -9.89 13.29 2.48
CA HIS A 18 -8.71 12.75 1.80
C HIS A 18 -9.01 11.42 1.10
N TYR A 19 -9.54 10.44 1.84
CA TYR A 19 -9.87 9.14 1.26
C TYR A 19 -10.96 9.21 0.19
N LEU A 20 -11.99 10.04 0.39
CA LEU A 20 -13.04 10.25 -0.60
C LEU A 20 -12.50 10.90 -1.88
N GLN A 21 -11.52 11.79 -1.75
CA GLN A 21 -10.87 12.44 -2.88
C GLN A 21 -10.02 11.44 -3.67
N LEU A 22 -9.19 10.64 -2.98
CA LEU A 22 -8.42 9.56 -3.63
C LEU A 22 -9.30 8.60 -4.43
N MET A 23 -10.48 8.21 -3.91
CA MET A 23 -11.41 7.32 -4.61
C MET A 23 -12.02 7.92 -5.90
N LYS A 24 -12.01 9.26 -6.04
CA LYS A 24 -12.53 9.96 -7.23
C LYS A 24 -11.48 10.17 -8.31
N MET A 25 -10.20 10.05 -7.97
CA MET A 25 -9.09 10.20 -8.88
C MET A 25 -8.96 8.99 -9.82
N SER A 26 -8.29 9.18 -10.96
CA SER A 26 -7.62 8.07 -11.65
C SER A 26 -6.50 7.49 -10.77
N TYR A 27 -6.09 6.26 -11.05
CA TYR A 27 -4.96 5.63 -10.40
C TYR A 27 -3.69 6.47 -10.51
N LYS A 28 -3.43 7.06 -11.69
CA LYS A 28 -2.27 7.92 -11.92
C LYS A 28 -2.31 9.18 -11.07
N GLU A 29 -3.47 9.83 -10.97
CA GLU A 29 -3.63 11.03 -10.13
C GLU A 29 -3.44 10.70 -8.64
N ALA A 30 -4.02 9.59 -8.15
CA ALA A 30 -3.84 9.14 -6.78
C ALA A 30 -2.37 8.80 -6.46
N VAL A 31 -1.65 8.18 -7.40
CA VAL A 31 -0.20 7.94 -7.27
C VAL A 31 0.57 9.26 -7.18
N ASN A 32 0.29 10.21 -8.08
CA ASN A 32 0.98 11.50 -8.10
C ASN A 32 0.74 12.30 -6.81
N GLU A 33 -0.50 12.32 -6.31
CA GLU A 33 -0.86 12.96 -5.04
C GLU A 33 -0.03 12.41 -3.89
N LEU A 34 0.04 11.07 -3.77
CA LEU A 34 0.77 10.41 -2.69
C LEU A 34 2.29 10.54 -2.83
N GLN A 35 2.84 10.54 -4.05
CA GLN A 35 4.26 10.81 -4.29
C GLN A 35 4.62 12.27 -4.01
N GLY A 36 3.70 13.21 -4.21
CA GLY A 36 3.86 14.63 -3.87
C GLY A 36 3.93 14.88 -2.36
N ARG A 37 3.33 14.01 -1.55
CA ARG A 37 3.46 14.05 -0.08
C ARG A 37 4.86 13.66 0.37
N GLU A 38 5.38 12.56 -0.18
CA GLU A 38 6.72 12.10 0.14
C GLU A 38 7.31 11.18 -0.94
N GLU A 39 8.53 11.49 -1.37
CA GLU A 39 9.28 10.64 -2.28
C GLU A 39 9.86 9.40 -1.60
N CYS A 40 9.78 8.25 -2.28
CA CYS A 40 10.48 7.04 -1.86
C CYS A 40 12.00 7.26 -1.95
N GLN A 41 12.72 6.93 -0.87
CA GLN A 41 14.17 7.19 -0.79
C GLN A 41 15.02 6.03 -1.35
N TYR A 42 14.45 4.83 -1.42
CA TYR A 42 15.16 3.61 -1.79
C TYR A 42 14.36 2.77 -2.77
N ASP A 43 15.08 2.10 -3.68
CA ASP A 43 14.51 1.06 -4.54
C ASP A 43 13.91 -0.08 -3.69
N TYR A 44 12.89 -0.75 -4.24
CA TYR A 44 12.20 -1.84 -3.55
C TYR A 44 13.15 -3.02 -3.28
N PHE A 45 13.95 -3.36 -4.28
CA PHE A 45 15.03 -4.34 -4.19
C PHE A 45 16.36 -3.70 -4.52
N ASN A 46 17.44 -4.25 -3.99
CA ASN A 46 18.78 -3.89 -4.39
C ASN A 46 19.01 -4.28 -5.87
N ARG A 47 19.50 -3.33 -6.66
CA ARG A 47 19.72 -3.51 -8.10
C ARG A 47 20.61 -4.70 -8.44
N GLN A 48 21.70 -4.89 -7.71
CA GLN A 48 22.65 -5.95 -8.00
C GLN A 48 22.06 -7.33 -7.69
N SER A 49 21.42 -7.49 -6.52
CA SER A 49 20.76 -8.75 -6.15
C SER A 49 19.61 -9.09 -7.12
N PHE A 50 18.85 -8.09 -7.56
CA PHE A 50 17.76 -8.26 -8.53
C PHE A 50 18.28 -8.70 -9.91
N LYS A 51 19.31 -8.04 -10.44
CA LYS A 51 19.95 -8.43 -11.71
C LYS A 51 20.54 -9.84 -11.64
N ASN A 52 21.06 -10.26 -10.49
CA ASN A 52 21.56 -11.61 -10.32
C ASN A 52 20.44 -12.66 -10.40
N LEU A 53 19.27 -12.38 -9.82
CA LEU A 53 18.07 -13.22 -9.96
C LEU A 53 17.65 -13.38 -11.43
N ALA A 54 17.58 -12.26 -12.17
CA ALA A 54 17.16 -12.25 -13.57
C ALA A 54 18.08 -13.10 -14.48
N ARG A 55 19.37 -13.17 -14.17
CA ARG A 55 20.36 -13.93 -14.95
C ARG A 55 20.32 -15.45 -14.72
N LYS A 56 19.37 -15.99 -13.94
CA LYS A 56 19.26 -17.43 -13.57
C LYS A 56 20.50 -18.05 -12.91
N ASN A 57 21.58 -17.29 -12.71
CA ASN A 57 22.76 -17.67 -11.93
C ASN A 57 22.51 -17.61 -10.41
N PHE A 58 21.33 -17.17 -9.99
CA PHE A 58 20.90 -17.12 -8.60
C PHE A 58 20.24 -18.44 -8.15
N LYS A 59 20.92 -19.56 -8.34
CA LYS A 59 20.62 -20.75 -7.55
C LYS A 59 21.40 -20.61 -6.24
N SER A 60 20.69 -20.53 -5.12
CA SER A 60 21.30 -20.69 -3.79
C SER A 60 22.21 -21.92 -3.79
N ILE A 61 23.26 -21.91 -2.96
CA ILE A 61 24.07 -23.10 -2.63
C ILE A 61 23.18 -24.33 -2.32
N ASN A 62 21.96 -24.09 -1.82
CA ASN A 62 20.96 -25.12 -1.47
C ASN A 62 19.85 -25.34 -2.53
N LYS A 63 20.03 -24.91 -3.79
CA LYS A 63 19.03 -24.98 -4.90
C LYS A 63 17.66 -24.31 -4.65
N LYS A 64 17.48 -23.62 -3.52
CA LYS A 64 16.25 -22.84 -3.22
C LYS A 64 16.34 -21.44 -3.82
N ASP A 65 15.25 -20.98 -4.38
CA ASP A 65 15.14 -19.61 -4.87
C ASP A 65 15.18 -18.61 -3.71
N ARG A 66 15.93 -17.51 -3.87
CA ARG A 66 16.00 -16.43 -2.88
C ARG A 66 15.45 -15.13 -3.48
N MET A 67 14.77 -14.36 -2.65
CA MET A 67 14.35 -13.00 -2.98
C MET A 67 15.59 -12.10 -3.13
N PRO A 68 15.58 -11.09 -4.01
CA PRO A 68 16.61 -10.06 -4.01
C PRO A 68 16.70 -9.37 -2.65
N ASN A 69 17.92 -9.09 -2.19
CA ASN A 69 18.16 -8.27 -1.01
C ASN A 69 17.51 -6.90 -1.17
N TYR A 70 17.24 -6.20 -0.07
CA TYR A 70 16.62 -4.88 -0.05
C TYR A 70 17.22 -4.00 1.05
N ASN A 71 16.98 -2.68 0.98
CA ASN A 71 17.28 -1.80 2.11
C ASN A 71 16.20 -1.96 3.19
N LYS A 72 16.61 -2.16 4.46
CA LYS A 72 15.70 -2.27 5.60
C LYS A 72 14.92 -0.97 5.87
N ASN A 73 15.45 0.17 5.46
CA ASN A 73 14.84 1.49 5.60
C ASN A 73 13.97 1.87 4.39
N ARG A 74 13.76 0.97 3.42
CA ARG A 74 12.94 1.30 2.23
C ARG A 74 11.49 1.55 2.58
N SER A 75 10.98 0.86 3.60
CA SER A 75 9.62 1.01 4.11
C SER A 75 9.63 1.92 5.33
N LYS A 76 8.56 2.69 5.50
CA LYS A 76 8.35 3.61 6.61
C LYS A 76 7.32 3.04 7.60
N TYR A 77 7.48 1.77 7.96
CA TYR A 77 6.59 1.11 8.91
C TYR A 77 6.55 1.84 10.25
N SER A 78 7.67 2.43 10.70
CA SER A 78 7.72 3.26 11.90
C SER A 78 6.82 4.49 11.86
N GLU A 79 6.34 4.88 10.67
CA GLU A 79 5.40 5.98 10.43
C GLU A 79 4.02 5.46 9.98
N GLY A 80 3.82 4.13 9.97
CA GLY A 80 2.58 3.48 9.56
C GLY A 80 2.39 3.40 8.04
N LEU A 81 3.46 3.64 7.28
CA LEU A 81 3.44 3.66 5.81
C LEU A 81 4.07 2.38 5.23
N VAL A 82 3.40 1.83 4.22
CA VAL A 82 3.84 0.70 3.40
C VAL A 82 4.20 1.18 1.99
N LEU A 83 4.89 0.32 1.24
CA LEU A 83 5.23 0.59 -0.16
C LEU A 83 4.22 -0.06 -1.09
N HIS A 84 3.72 0.74 -2.04
CA HIS A 84 2.94 0.30 -3.19
C HIS A 84 3.77 0.40 -4.48
N HIS A 85 3.66 -0.58 -5.38
CA HIS A 85 4.34 -0.57 -6.68
C HIS A 85 3.45 0.07 -7.76
N VAL A 86 3.89 1.18 -8.36
CA VAL A 86 3.11 1.93 -9.37
C VAL A 86 2.76 1.06 -10.59
N TYR A 87 3.65 0.14 -10.95
CA TYR A 87 3.46 -0.73 -12.12
C TYR A 87 2.52 -1.92 -11.87
N GLU A 88 1.88 -2.01 -10.70
CA GLU A 88 0.86 -3.04 -10.47
C GLU A 88 -0.44 -2.83 -11.26
N ILE A 89 -0.60 -1.64 -11.88
CA ILE A 89 -1.58 -1.40 -12.94
C ILE A 89 -1.26 -2.15 -14.25
N LYS A 90 -0.04 -2.68 -14.40
CA LYS A 90 0.37 -3.48 -15.58
C LYS A 90 0.66 -4.94 -15.21
N PHE A 91 1.22 -5.20 -14.02
CA PHE A 91 1.70 -6.53 -13.62
C PHE A 91 1.31 -6.87 -12.20
N LYS A 92 0.81 -8.08 -11.94
CA LYS A 92 0.43 -8.48 -10.56
C LYS A 92 1.67 -8.72 -9.70
N ASN A 93 1.61 -8.38 -8.42
CA ASN A 93 2.46 -8.95 -7.38
C ASN A 93 3.95 -8.66 -7.57
N LEU A 94 4.33 -7.42 -7.88
CA LEU A 94 5.72 -7.04 -8.22
C LEU A 94 6.72 -7.15 -7.06
N SER A 95 6.26 -7.50 -5.86
CA SER A 95 7.05 -7.89 -4.69
C SER A 95 7.34 -9.39 -4.60
N TYR A 96 6.70 -10.23 -5.42
CA TYR A 96 6.80 -11.69 -5.36
C TYR A 96 7.77 -12.24 -6.40
N LEU A 97 8.51 -13.28 -5.99
CA LEU A 97 9.54 -13.93 -6.78
C LEU A 97 9.06 -14.37 -8.18
N LYS A 98 7.86 -14.94 -8.26
CA LYS A 98 7.28 -15.38 -9.55
C LYS A 98 7.08 -14.21 -10.51
N SER A 99 6.60 -13.07 -9.99
CA SER A 99 6.32 -11.89 -10.82
C SER A 99 7.60 -11.24 -11.32
N ILE A 100 8.56 -10.99 -10.43
CA ILE A 100 9.83 -10.34 -10.79
C ILE A 100 10.69 -11.17 -11.76
N ARG A 101 10.43 -12.48 -11.87
CA ARG A 101 11.04 -13.33 -12.90
C ARG A 101 10.39 -13.17 -14.27
N ASN A 102 9.09 -12.98 -14.30
CA ASN A 102 8.33 -12.74 -15.53
C ASN A 102 8.49 -11.29 -16.00
N HIS A 103 8.82 -10.37 -15.09
CA HIS A 103 9.02 -8.95 -15.33
C HIS A 103 10.38 -8.50 -14.78
N PRO A 104 11.49 -8.90 -15.42
CA PRO A 104 12.85 -8.73 -14.89
C PRO A 104 13.45 -7.33 -15.14
N ASP A 105 12.65 -6.37 -15.59
CA ASP A 105 13.12 -5.00 -15.70
C ASP A 105 13.18 -4.35 -14.32
N PHE A 106 14.37 -3.87 -13.96
CA PHE A 106 14.59 -3.25 -12.67
C PHE A 106 13.85 -1.91 -12.54
N MET A 107 13.45 -1.27 -13.65
CA MET A 107 12.71 -0.01 -13.58
C MET A 107 11.47 -0.12 -12.71
N TYR A 108 10.77 -1.27 -12.70
CA TYR A 108 9.58 -1.48 -11.87
C TYR A 108 9.85 -1.48 -10.36
N GLN A 109 11.11 -1.60 -9.97
CA GLN A 109 11.56 -1.65 -8.58
C GLN A 109 12.22 -0.35 -8.14
N GLN A 110 12.40 0.61 -9.06
CA GLN A 110 13.02 1.89 -8.75
C GLN A 110 12.13 2.74 -7.87
N LYS A 111 12.74 3.51 -6.98
CA LYS A 111 12.03 4.37 -6.02
C LYS A 111 11.02 5.33 -6.65
N GLU A 112 11.28 5.84 -7.86
CA GLU A 112 10.36 6.72 -8.60
C GLU A 112 9.07 6.00 -9.02
N ASN A 113 9.08 4.66 -9.01
CA ASN A 113 7.97 3.79 -9.37
C ASN A 113 7.34 3.13 -8.13
N LEU A 114 7.57 3.71 -6.96
CA LEU A 114 7.00 3.32 -5.67
C LEU A 114 6.26 4.50 -5.03
N VAL A 115 5.34 4.17 -4.12
CA VAL A 115 4.57 5.15 -3.35
C VAL A 115 4.52 4.73 -1.89
N TYR A 116 4.73 5.67 -0.98
CA TYR A 116 4.40 5.48 0.44
C TYR A 116 2.92 5.72 0.68
N CYS A 117 2.24 4.73 1.26
CA CYS A 117 0.82 4.80 1.57
C CYS A 117 0.51 4.11 2.89
N ASN A 118 -0.50 4.56 3.62
CA ASN A 118 -1.06 3.79 4.73
C ASN A 118 -1.92 2.62 4.19
N LEU A 119 -2.43 1.77 5.08
CA LEU A 119 -3.20 0.58 4.66
C LEU A 119 -4.48 0.93 3.89
N LEU A 120 -5.20 2.01 4.24
CA LEU A 120 -6.43 2.39 3.54
C LEU A 120 -6.14 3.06 2.19
N GLU A 121 -5.10 3.87 2.09
CA GLU A 121 -4.59 4.38 0.81
C GLU A 121 -4.19 3.22 -0.11
N HIS A 122 -3.48 2.22 0.42
CA HIS A 122 -3.08 1.02 -0.32
C HIS A 122 -4.28 0.22 -0.84
N LEU A 123 -5.32 0.06 -0.02
CA LEU A 123 -6.60 -0.52 -0.45
C LEU A 123 -7.19 0.26 -1.63
N ILE A 124 -7.27 1.60 -1.51
CA ILE A 124 -7.84 2.47 -2.54
C ILE A 124 -7.04 2.38 -3.83
N LEU A 125 -5.71 2.42 -3.78
CA LEU A 125 -4.84 2.24 -4.95
C LEU A 125 -5.15 0.92 -5.68
N HIS A 126 -5.30 -0.19 -4.96
CA HIS A 126 -5.70 -1.46 -5.56
C HIS A 126 -7.13 -1.46 -6.12
N GLY A 127 -8.05 -0.72 -5.50
CA GLY A 127 -9.42 -0.54 -5.99
C GLY A 127 -9.45 0.25 -7.30
N LEU A 128 -8.64 1.30 -7.41
CA LEU A 128 -8.48 2.09 -8.64
C LEU A 128 -7.85 1.26 -9.76
N ILE A 129 -6.81 0.47 -9.46
CA ILE A 129 -6.26 -0.51 -10.43
C ILE A 129 -7.34 -1.47 -10.89
N ALA A 130 -8.13 -2.03 -9.97
CA ALA A 130 -9.20 -2.96 -10.31
C ALA A 130 -10.24 -2.29 -11.24
N LYS A 131 -10.70 -1.09 -10.90
CA LYS A 131 -11.61 -0.29 -11.73
C LYS A 131 -11.08 -0.08 -13.14
N GLU A 132 -9.88 0.48 -13.28
CA GLU A 132 -9.31 0.84 -14.59
C GLU A 132 -8.97 -0.38 -15.45
N THR A 133 -8.66 -1.52 -14.81
CA THR A 133 -8.29 -2.75 -15.51
C THR A 133 -9.46 -3.72 -15.67
N LYS A 134 -10.69 -3.30 -15.32
CA LYS A 134 -11.89 -4.15 -15.35
C LYS A 134 -11.71 -5.44 -14.56
N ASN A 135 -11.23 -5.30 -13.33
CA ASN A 135 -10.94 -6.36 -12.38
C ASN A 135 -9.87 -7.37 -12.83
N LYS A 136 -9.11 -7.09 -13.90
CA LYS A 136 -7.99 -7.95 -14.34
C LYS A 136 -6.82 -7.90 -13.36
N LEU A 137 -6.53 -6.74 -12.76
CA LEU A 137 -5.46 -6.48 -11.81
C LEU A 137 -6.04 -5.88 -10.50
N GLY A 138 -5.20 -5.64 -9.48
CA GLY A 138 -5.60 -4.97 -8.22
C GLY A 138 -6.41 -5.80 -7.21
N ILE A 139 -7.28 -6.71 -7.69
CA ILE A 139 -8.23 -7.48 -6.84
C ILE A 139 -7.56 -8.24 -5.68
N GLY A 140 -6.36 -8.78 -5.89
CA GLY A 140 -5.65 -9.55 -4.86
C GLY A 140 -5.35 -8.72 -3.62
N GLY A 141 -4.74 -7.54 -3.81
CA GLY A 141 -4.45 -6.60 -2.73
C GLY A 141 -5.72 -6.00 -2.14
N TYR A 142 -6.69 -5.62 -2.99
CA TYR A 142 -7.97 -5.09 -2.55
C TYR A 142 -8.72 -6.04 -1.60
N LYS A 143 -8.67 -7.36 -1.85
CA LYS A 143 -9.34 -8.35 -0.99
C LYS A 143 -8.57 -8.69 0.29
N SER A 144 -7.25 -8.55 0.30
CA SER A 144 -6.43 -8.97 1.45
C SER A 144 -6.25 -7.88 2.51
N ILE A 145 -6.27 -6.61 2.12
CA ILE A 145 -6.05 -5.48 3.02
C ILE A 145 -7.20 -5.25 4.02
N PRO A 146 -8.49 -5.41 3.68
CA PRO A 146 -9.56 -5.23 4.65
C PRO A 146 -9.40 -6.13 5.88
N ALA A 147 -8.97 -7.38 5.69
CA ALA A 147 -8.72 -8.30 6.80
C ALA A 147 -7.61 -7.80 7.73
N GLN A 148 -6.59 -7.13 7.19
CA GLN A 148 -5.51 -6.53 8.00
C GLN A 148 -6.04 -5.35 8.82
N ILE A 149 -6.84 -4.47 8.21
CA ILE A 149 -7.41 -3.31 8.93
C ILE A 149 -8.43 -3.76 9.98
N GLU A 150 -9.29 -4.74 9.67
CA GLU A 150 -10.26 -5.31 10.62
C GLU A 150 -9.55 -5.99 11.82
N ASP A 151 -8.42 -6.66 11.60
CA ASP A 151 -7.61 -7.22 12.68
C ASP A 151 -7.05 -6.11 13.60
N LEU A 152 -6.61 -4.97 13.05
CA LEU A 152 -6.17 -3.83 13.84
C LEU A 152 -7.30 -3.28 14.73
N TYR A 153 -8.48 -2.98 14.18
CA TYR A 153 -9.60 -2.49 14.98
C TYR A 153 -10.12 -3.53 15.99
N SER A 154 -10.10 -4.82 15.64
CA SER A 154 -10.43 -5.90 16.57
C SER A 154 -9.45 -5.95 17.75
N LYS A 155 -8.15 -5.82 17.49
CA LYS A 155 -7.13 -5.74 18.54
C LYS A 155 -7.24 -4.47 19.37
N GLU A 156 -7.55 -3.33 18.76
CA GLU A 156 -7.78 -2.05 19.45
C GLU A 156 -8.91 -2.18 20.47
N LYS A 157 -10.08 -2.67 20.03
CA LYS A 157 -11.24 -2.90 20.89
C LYS A 157 -10.93 -3.79 22.09
N ASN A 158 -10.02 -4.75 21.92
CA ASN A 158 -9.60 -5.68 22.95
C ASN A 158 -8.35 -5.24 23.74
N ASN A 159 -7.83 -4.02 23.50
CA ASN A 159 -6.59 -3.49 24.10
C ASN A 159 -5.36 -4.39 23.87
N LYS A 160 -5.27 -5.02 22.69
CA LYS A 160 -4.23 -5.99 22.30
C LYS A 160 -3.24 -5.47 21.25
N LEU A 161 -3.34 -4.19 20.85
CA LEU A 161 -2.42 -3.62 19.88
C LEU A 161 -1.00 -3.54 20.44
N ASN A 162 -0.02 -4.06 19.68
CA ASN A 162 1.38 -3.75 19.91
C ASN A 162 1.72 -2.35 19.36
N ASN A 163 2.91 -1.83 19.68
CA ASN A 163 3.31 -0.47 19.29
C ASN A 163 3.28 -0.24 17.77
N GLN A 164 3.69 -1.22 16.98
CA GLN A 164 3.70 -1.11 15.52
C GLN A 164 2.29 -1.11 14.94
N GLU A 165 1.36 -1.87 15.53
CA GLU A 165 -0.04 -1.90 15.13
C GLU A 165 -0.76 -0.61 15.49
N LYS A 166 -0.44 0.01 16.63
CA LYS A 166 -0.93 1.36 17.00
C LYS A 166 -0.51 2.40 15.98
N ILE A 167 0.74 2.34 15.51
CA ILE A 167 1.27 3.25 14.48
C ILE A 167 0.53 3.04 13.15
N LEU A 168 0.32 1.79 12.72
CA LEU A 168 -0.41 1.48 11.49
C LEU A 168 -1.86 1.98 11.54
N LEU A 169 -2.55 1.76 12.67
CA LEU A 169 -3.93 2.20 12.85
C LEU A 169 -4.02 3.73 12.96
N GLY A 170 -3.09 4.36 13.70
CA GLY A 170 -2.98 5.81 13.81
C GLY A 170 -2.70 6.49 12.48
N ALA A 171 -1.92 5.87 11.58
CA ALA A 171 -1.67 6.39 10.24
C ALA A 171 -2.91 6.33 9.32
N ILE A 172 -3.89 5.46 9.62
CA ILE A 172 -5.20 5.51 8.96
C ILE A 172 -5.99 6.73 9.48
N GLY A 173 -5.91 7.01 10.78
CA GLY A 173 -6.46 8.22 11.38
C GLY A 173 -7.99 8.28 11.36
N LEU A 174 -8.65 7.13 11.47
CA LEU A 174 -10.10 7.01 11.45
C LEU A 174 -10.59 6.14 12.60
N GLU A 175 -11.79 6.42 13.08
CA GLU A 175 -12.53 5.48 13.90
C GLU A 175 -13.06 4.30 13.08
N TYR A 176 -13.40 3.21 13.76
CA TYR A 176 -13.89 2.00 13.11
C TYR A 176 -15.11 2.26 12.22
N GLN A 177 -16.08 3.06 12.69
CA GLN A 177 -17.30 3.34 11.93
C GLN A 177 -17.02 4.14 10.65
N GLU A 178 -16.10 5.10 10.71
CA GLU A 178 -15.67 5.90 9.56
C GLU A 178 -14.98 5.00 8.51
N TYR A 179 -14.07 4.13 8.97
CA TYR A 179 -13.46 3.11 8.12
C TYR A 179 -14.51 2.22 7.44
N LYS A 180 -15.53 1.72 8.17
CA LYS A 180 -16.59 0.89 7.58
C LYS A 180 -17.37 1.63 6.49
N ILE A 181 -17.68 2.91 6.71
CA ILE A 181 -18.35 3.75 5.71
C ILE A 181 -17.48 3.92 4.46
N LEU A 182 -16.19 4.19 4.63
CA LEU A 182 -15.26 4.34 3.52
C LEU A 182 -15.02 3.02 2.79
N LEU A 183 -14.93 1.89 3.49
CA LEU A 183 -14.81 0.57 2.86
C LEU A 183 -16.04 0.26 2.01
N ALA A 184 -17.24 0.55 2.50
CA ALA A 184 -18.47 0.41 1.73
C ALA A 184 -18.48 1.28 0.47
N LYS A 185 -17.92 2.49 0.52
CA LYS A 185 -17.75 3.36 -0.66
C LYS A 185 -16.67 2.82 -1.61
N ALA A 186 -15.53 2.40 -1.09
CA ALA A 186 -14.44 1.80 -1.87
C ALA A 186 -14.91 0.55 -2.63
N ASN A 187 -15.80 -0.26 -2.04
CA ASN A 187 -16.35 -1.45 -2.69
C ASN A 187 -17.11 -1.14 -3.98
N LYS A 188 -17.61 0.09 -4.15
CA LYS A 188 -18.25 0.51 -5.40
C LYS A 188 -17.26 0.65 -6.56
N LEU A 189 -15.97 0.90 -6.28
CA LEU A 189 -14.93 0.96 -7.32
C LEU A 189 -14.83 -0.34 -8.12
N LEU A 190 -15.17 -1.49 -7.51
CA LEU A 190 -15.11 -2.79 -8.19
C LEU A 190 -16.27 -3.03 -9.16
N ASN A 191 -17.37 -2.29 -9.01
CA ASN A 191 -18.60 -2.45 -9.79
C ASN A 191 -18.71 -1.45 -10.94
N ASP A 192 -17.90 -0.39 -10.93
CA ASP A 192 -17.92 0.70 -11.91
C ASP A 192 -16.93 0.51 -13.08
N GLY A 193 -16.41 -0.72 -13.29
CA GLY A 193 -15.36 -1.05 -14.28
C GLY A 193 -15.84 -1.88 -15.48
#